data_AF-A0A7G6YDV5-F1
#
_entry.id   AF-A0A7G6YDV5-F1
#
_cell.length_a   1.000
_cell.length_b   1.000
_cell.length_c   1.000
_cell.angle_alpha   90.00
_cell.angle_beta   90.00
_cell.angle_gamma   90.00
#
_symmetry.space_group_name_H-M   'P 1'
#
loop_
_entity.id
_entity.type
_entity.pdbx_description
1 polymer ?
#
loop_
_entity_poly.entity_id
_entity_poly.type
_entity_poly.pdbx_seq_one_letter_code
_entity_poly.pdbx_strand_id
1 'polypeptide(L)'
;MQGCGTWVPDPITQVELRVPEGFDPRSAIQRARANRDGLLISIRLLPEHGVSWPIWQRGVGLLEENSLPLSPVLNAELRDWSSFWATHLGMDGEWSSADDRDWWVRRARELEDALEIELWEVAVIERGFPAAHTHGKNQVTVGL
;
A
#
# COMPACT_ATOMS: atom_id res chain seq x y z
N MET A 1 13.23 11.62 -9.31
CA MET A 1 13.40 12.86 -8.53
C MET A 1 13.27 12.47 -7.07
N GLN A 2 14.37 12.52 -6.31
CA GLN A 2 14.35 12.21 -4.87
C GLN A 2 13.65 13.37 -4.17
N GLY A 3 12.50 13.13 -3.57
CA GLY A 3 11.68 14.17 -2.94
C GLY A 3 12.45 14.90 -1.84
N CYS A 4 12.33 16.22 -1.80
CA CYS A 4 12.82 17.07 -0.72
C CYS A 4 12.21 16.57 0.61
N GLY A 5 13.02 15.96 1.46
CA GLY A 5 12.58 15.43 2.75
C GLY A 5 13.74 15.49 3.73
N THR A 6 13.45 15.83 4.98
CA THR A 6 14.47 15.83 6.03
C THR A 6 14.68 14.39 6.50
N TRP A 7 15.93 13.99 6.70
CA TRP A 7 16.27 12.67 7.23
C TRP A 7 16.81 12.82 8.66
N VAL A 8 16.36 11.96 9.55
CA VAL A 8 16.74 11.97 10.96
C VAL A 8 17.18 10.57 11.36
N PRO A 9 18.36 10.38 11.97
CA PRO A 9 18.76 9.06 12.44
C PRO A 9 17.88 8.61 13.61
N ASP A 10 17.34 7.40 13.57
CA ASP A 10 16.70 6.79 14.74
C ASP A 10 17.78 6.61 15.84
N PRO A 11 17.56 7.13 17.06
CA PRO A 11 18.57 7.10 18.11
C PRO A 11 18.92 5.68 18.59
N ILE A 12 18.07 4.68 18.30
CA ILE A 12 18.24 3.29 18.73
C ILE A 12 18.77 2.43 17.59
N THR A 13 18.13 2.47 16.42
CA THR A 13 18.49 1.58 15.30
C THR A 13 19.55 2.16 14.37
N GLN A 14 19.85 3.46 14.48
CA GLN A 14 20.75 4.21 13.59
C GLN A 14 20.33 4.19 12.11
N VAL A 15 19.09 3.78 11.81
CA VAL A 15 18.50 3.84 10.47
C VAL A 15 18.02 5.26 10.22
N GLU A 16 18.25 5.77 9.01
CA GLU A 16 17.74 7.08 8.59
C GLU A 16 16.22 7.02 8.40
N LEU A 17 15.51 7.83 9.18
CA LEU A 17 14.06 7.98 9.10
C LEU A 17 13.73 9.17 8.21
N ARG A 18 12.90 8.94 7.20
CA ARG A 18 12.36 10.01 6.36
C ARG A 18 11.31 10.79 7.15
N VAL A 19 11.42 12.11 7.14
CA VAL A 19 10.40 13.04 7.63
C VAL A 19 9.67 13.61 6.41
N PRO A 20 8.36 13.36 6.25
CA PRO A 20 7.59 14.00 5.19
C PRO A 20 7.56 15.52 5.35
N GLU A 21 7.34 16.24 4.26
CA GLU A 21 7.21 17.70 4.29
C GLU A 21 6.04 18.10 5.20
N GLY A 22 6.24 19.13 6.03
CA GLY A 22 5.25 19.58 7.01
C GLY A 22 5.27 18.86 8.35
N PHE A 23 6.11 17.82 8.52
CA PHE A 23 6.25 17.10 9.79
C PHE A 23 7.53 17.50 10.55
N ASP A 24 7.47 17.44 11.89
CA ASP A 24 8.62 17.71 12.75
C ASP A 24 9.56 16.49 12.83
N PRO A 25 10.90 16.67 12.77
CA PRO A 25 11.88 15.60 12.97
C PRO A 25 11.64 14.67 14.16
N ARG A 26 11.14 15.18 15.30
CA ARG A 26 10.84 14.36 16.48
C ARG A 26 9.64 13.46 16.25
N SER A 27 8.69 13.86 15.40
CA SER A 27 7.53 13.02 15.04
C SER A 27 7.96 11.75 14.32
N ALA A 28 9.02 11.78 13.51
CA ALA A 28 9.56 10.58 12.86
C ALA A 28 10.16 9.61 13.89
N ILE A 29 10.89 10.11 14.89
CA ILE A 29 11.41 9.27 16.00
C ILE A 29 10.25 8.68 16.81
N GLN A 30 9.21 9.48 17.11
CA GLN A 30 8.02 9.00 17.82
C GLN A 30 7.28 7.92 17.04
N ARG A 31 7.10 8.12 15.72
CA ARG A 31 6.51 7.12 14.82
C ARG A 31 7.34 5.85 14.77
N ALA A 32 8.67 5.96 14.65
CA ALA A 32 9.56 4.79 14.65
C ALA A 32 9.50 4.01 15.97
N ARG A 33 9.33 4.71 17.11
CA ARG A 33 9.04 4.07 18.39
C ARG A 33 7.67 3.39 18.39
N ALA A 34 6.61 4.10 17.98
CA ALA A 34 5.25 3.56 17.93
C ALA A 34 5.16 2.31 17.04
N ASN A 35 5.87 2.29 15.92
CA ASN A 35 5.97 1.12 15.05
C ASN A 35 6.58 -0.09 15.77
N ARG A 36 7.70 0.13 16.49
CA ARG A 36 8.38 -0.93 17.26
C ARG A 36 7.53 -1.44 18.42
N ASP A 37 6.78 -0.55 19.05
CA ASP A 37 5.88 -0.88 20.14
C ASP A 37 4.55 -1.52 19.64
N GLY A 38 4.39 -1.70 18.32
CA GLY A 38 3.21 -2.33 17.72
C GLY A 38 1.94 -1.47 17.76
N LEU A 39 2.09 -0.16 17.92
CA LEU A 39 0.97 0.79 18.04
C LEU A 39 0.44 1.26 16.68
N LEU A 40 1.20 1.04 15.60
CA LEU A 40 0.77 1.37 14.24
C LEU A 40 0.16 0.15 13.57
N ILE A 41 -0.98 0.33 12.90
CA ILE A 41 -1.57 -0.75 12.09
C ILE A 41 -0.78 -0.90 10.78
N SER A 42 -0.67 -2.13 10.28
CA SER A 42 -0.06 -2.38 8.97
C SER A 42 -1.16 -2.50 7.92
N ILE A 43 -1.12 -1.63 6.91
CA ILE A 43 -2.12 -1.54 5.85
C ILE A 43 -1.51 -1.99 4.54
N ARG A 44 -2.27 -2.71 3.72
CA ARG A 44 -1.93 -3.09 2.35
C ARG A 44 -3.05 -2.68 1.41
N LEU A 45 -2.66 -2.22 0.22
CA LEU A 45 -3.55 -1.99 -0.90
C LEU A 45 -3.68 -3.28 -1.72
N LEU A 46 -4.88 -3.85 -1.80
CA LEU A 46 -5.15 -5.10 -2.51
C LEU A 46 -6.57 -5.07 -3.11
N PRO A 47 -6.72 -5.13 -4.45
CA PRO A 47 -8.04 -5.25 -5.04
C PRO A 47 -8.56 -6.68 -4.87
N GLU A 48 -9.87 -6.84 -4.79
CA GLU A 48 -10.53 -8.15 -4.67
C GLU A 48 -11.87 -8.09 -5.40
N HIS A 49 -12.27 -9.18 -6.05
CA HIS A 49 -13.54 -9.19 -6.78
C HIS A 49 -14.72 -9.03 -5.81
N GLY A 50 -15.62 -8.10 -6.14
CA GLY A 50 -16.76 -7.76 -5.29
C GLY A 50 -16.42 -6.84 -4.12
N VAL A 51 -15.17 -6.40 -3.98
CA VAL A 51 -14.73 -5.46 -2.96
C VAL A 51 -14.41 -4.11 -3.61
N SER A 52 -15.26 -3.12 -3.36
CA SER A 52 -15.07 -1.76 -3.88
C SER A 52 -13.94 -1.00 -3.17
N TRP A 53 -13.61 -1.40 -1.95
CA TRP A 53 -12.69 -0.68 -1.06
C TRP A 53 -11.41 -1.50 -0.81
N PRO A 54 -10.27 -1.18 -1.46
CA PRO A 54 -9.14 -2.09 -1.54
C PRO A 54 -8.15 -2.03 -0.36
N ILE A 55 -8.60 -1.63 0.84
CA ILE A 55 -7.72 -1.43 2.00
C ILE A 55 -7.82 -2.60 2.98
N TRP A 56 -6.68 -3.21 3.27
CA TRP A 56 -6.58 -4.37 4.15
C TRP A 56 -5.64 -4.10 5.31
N GLN A 57 -6.03 -4.49 6.52
CA GLN A 57 -5.14 -4.47 7.68
C GLN A 57 -4.55 -5.86 7.92
N ARG A 58 -3.23 -5.93 8.10
CA ARG A 58 -2.54 -7.18 8.40
C ARG A 58 -3.05 -7.78 9.71
N GLY A 59 -3.40 -9.06 9.68
CA GLY A 59 -3.88 -9.80 10.85
C GLY A 59 -5.35 -9.54 11.20
N VAL A 60 -6.03 -8.63 10.50
CA VAL A 60 -7.46 -8.33 10.70
C VAL A 60 -8.27 -8.65 9.45
N GLY A 61 -7.83 -8.19 8.28
CA GLY A 61 -8.51 -8.39 7.01
C GLY A 61 -9.01 -7.08 6.39
N LEU A 62 -10.08 -7.16 5.60
CA LEU A 62 -10.67 -6.03 4.90
C LEU A 62 -11.15 -4.97 5.90
N LEU A 63 -10.76 -3.71 5.69
CA LEU A 63 -11.24 -2.59 6.48
C LEU A 63 -12.50 -1.99 5.87
N GLU A 64 -13.37 -1.48 6.74
CA GLU A 64 -14.51 -0.66 6.32
C GLU A 64 -14.02 0.69 5.82
N GLU A 65 -14.67 1.23 4.80
CA GLU A 65 -14.25 2.47 4.16
C GLU A 65 -14.13 3.67 5.13
N ASN A 66 -15.02 3.76 6.12
CA ASN A 66 -15.03 4.87 7.07
C ASN A 66 -14.22 4.59 8.35
N SER A 67 -13.48 3.47 8.40
CA SER A 67 -12.67 3.12 9.57
C SER A 67 -11.37 3.92 9.66
N LEU A 68 -10.94 4.56 8.58
CA LEU A 68 -9.72 5.35 8.49
C LEU A 68 -10.06 6.83 8.20
N PRO A 69 -9.27 7.77 8.74
CA PRO A 69 -9.49 9.20 8.55
C PRO A 69 -8.94 9.69 7.20
N LEU A 70 -9.34 9.06 6.10
CA LEU A 70 -8.90 9.41 4.76
C LEU A 70 -9.73 10.55 4.16
N SER A 71 -9.10 11.33 3.30
CA SER A 71 -9.77 12.40 2.57
C SER A 71 -10.81 11.82 1.58
N PRO A 72 -11.92 12.54 1.32
CA PRO A 72 -12.90 12.11 0.33
C PRO A 72 -12.32 11.90 -1.07
N VAL A 73 -11.27 12.66 -1.41
CA VAL A 73 -10.58 12.56 -2.70
C VAL A 73 -9.84 11.24 -2.78
N LEU A 74 -8.97 10.93 -1.81
CA LEU A 74 -8.23 9.67 -1.81
C LEU A 74 -9.20 8.47 -1.74
N ASN A 75 -10.32 8.61 -1.03
CA ASN A 75 -11.37 7.60 -1.04
C ASN A 75 -11.96 7.35 -2.43
N ALA A 76 -12.25 8.39 -3.21
CA ALA A 76 -12.71 8.21 -4.58
C ALA A 76 -11.63 7.52 -5.44
N GLU A 77 -10.38 7.95 -5.34
CA GLU A 77 -9.30 7.43 -6.16
C GLU A 77 -8.98 5.94 -5.89
N LEU A 78 -9.10 5.50 -4.63
CA LEU A 78 -8.94 4.09 -4.25
C LEU A 78 -10.03 3.21 -4.88
N ARG A 79 -11.28 3.69 -4.89
CA ARG A 79 -12.39 2.97 -5.54
C ARG A 79 -12.21 2.91 -7.05
N ASP A 80 -11.80 4.01 -7.67
CA ASP A 80 -11.58 4.06 -9.11
C ASP A 80 -10.48 3.09 -9.53
N TRP A 81 -9.39 3.04 -8.77
CA TRP A 81 -8.30 2.11 -9.00
C TRP A 81 -8.70 0.63 -8.83
N SER A 82 -9.52 0.31 -7.82
CA SER A 82 -10.07 -1.06 -7.65
C SER A 82 -11.05 -1.42 -8.77
N SER A 83 -11.89 -0.49 -9.18
CA SER A 83 -12.88 -0.67 -10.25
C SER A 83 -12.21 -0.86 -11.61
N PHE A 84 -11.12 -0.14 -11.85
CA PHE A 84 -10.30 -0.32 -13.04
C PHE A 84 -9.72 -1.74 -13.11
N TRP A 85 -9.15 -2.23 -12.01
CA TRP A 85 -8.67 -3.62 -11.94
C TRP A 85 -9.77 -4.62 -12.26
N ALA A 86 -10.94 -4.48 -11.64
CA ALA A 86 -12.05 -5.41 -11.84
C ALA A 86 -12.61 -5.40 -13.27
N THR A 87 -12.44 -4.29 -13.99
CA THR A 87 -12.90 -4.13 -15.38
C THR A 87 -11.87 -4.65 -16.39
N HIS A 88 -10.58 -4.46 -16.11
CA HIS A 88 -9.50 -4.72 -17.06
C HIS A 88 -8.74 -6.03 -16.81
N LEU A 89 -8.86 -6.65 -15.63
CA LEU A 89 -8.34 -7.97 -15.36
C LEU A 89 -9.42 -9.03 -15.63
N GLY A 90 -9.16 -9.90 -16.59
CA GLY A 90 -10.02 -11.04 -16.91
C GLY A 90 -10.08 -12.05 -15.76
N MET A 91 -11.11 -12.90 -15.79
CA MET A 91 -11.29 -14.00 -14.82
C MET A 91 -10.15 -15.05 -14.88
N ASP A 92 -9.41 -15.07 -15.99
CA ASP A 92 -8.19 -15.87 -16.18
C ASP A 92 -6.95 -15.25 -15.52
N GLY A 93 -7.07 -14.04 -14.97
CA GLY A 93 -5.96 -13.29 -14.38
C GLY A 93 -5.10 -12.58 -15.43
N GLU A 94 -5.57 -12.47 -16.68
CA GLU A 94 -4.87 -11.76 -17.73
C GLU A 94 -5.39 -10.32 -17.86
N TRP A 95 -4.46 -9.40 -18.07
CA TRP A 95 -4.80 -7.99 -18.31
C TRP A 95 -5.29 -7.81 -19.74
N SER A 96 -6.29 -6.94 -19.91
CA SER A 96 -6.82 -6.54 -21.21
C SER A 96 -5.72 -5.98 -22.14
N SER A 97 -4.71 -5.33 -21.56
CA SER A 97 -3.51 -4.89 -22.26
C SER A 97 -2.33 -4.74 -21.30
N ALA A 98 -1.11 -4.66 -21.84
CA ALA A 98 0.08 -4.31 -21.06
C ALA A 98 0.01 -2.88 -20.51
N ASP A 99 -0.58 -1.94 -21.29
CA ASP A 99 -0.73 -0.55 -20.86
C ASP A 99 -1.66 -0.40 -19.66
N ASP A 100 -2.74 -1.19 -19.60
CA ASP A 100 -3.66 -1.21 -18.45
C ASP A 100 -2.96 -1.70 -17.18
N ARG A 101 -2.16 -2.76 -17.32
CA ARG A 101 -1.33 -3.27 -16.22
C ARG A 101 -0.36 -2.21 -15.71
N ASP A 102 0.36 -1.58 -16.63
CA ASP A 102 1.39 -0.60 -16.29
C ASP A 102 0.78 0.66 -15.67
N TRP A 103 -0.36 1.12 -16.19
CA TRP A 103 -1.14 2.19 -15.58
C TRP A 103 -1.57 1.82 -14.16
N TRP A 104 -2.12 0.62 -13.98
CA TRP A 104 -2.63 0.17 -12.68
C TRP A 104 -1.54 0.06 -11.62
N VAL A 105 -0.37 -0.51 -12.00
CA VAL A 105 0.79 -0.61 -11.10
C VAL A 105 1.34 0.77 -10.75
N ARG A 106 1.47 1.68 -11.72
CA ARG A 106 1.93 3.04 -11.47
C ARG A 106 0.97 3.76 -10.53
N ARG A 107 -0.34 3.68 -10.80
CA ARG A 107 -1.37 4.32 -10.00
C ARG A 107 -1.40 3.79 -8.57
N ALA A 108 -1.16 2.50 -8.38
CA ALA A 108 -1.09 1.92 -7.06
C ALA A 108 0.03 2.53 -6.20
N ARG A 109 1.21 2.80 -6.79
CA ARG A 109 2.33 3.44 -6.09
C ARG A 109 2.00 4.87 -5.67
N GLU A 110 1.30 5.61 -6.53
CA GLU A 110 0.83 6.97 -6.21
C GLU A 110 -0.16 6.95 -5.04
N LEU A 111 -1.06 5.96 -5.02
CA LEU A 111 -2.02 5.78 -3.93
C LEU A 111 -1.34 5.34 -2.63
N GLU A 112 -0.35 4.44 -2.69
CA GLU A 112 0.48 4.07 -1.53
C GLU A 112 1.22 5.28 -0.96
N ASP A 113 1.75 6.17 -1.81
CA ASP A 113 2.40 7.42 -1.39
C ASP A 113 1.41 8.36 -0.69
N ALA A 114 0.20 8.52 -1.26
CA ALA A 114 -0.85 9.34 -0.68
C ALA A 114 -1.35 8.78 0.67
N LEU A 115 -1.55 7.46 0.75
CA LEU A 115 -1.91 6.76 1.98
C LEU A 115 -0.84 6.92 3.07
N GLU A 116 0.44 6.86 2.71
CA GLU A 116 1.53 7.04 3.68
C GLU A 116 1.52 8.45 4.27
N ILE A 117 1.14 9.46 3.48
CA ILE A 117 1.00 10.85 3.95
C ILE A 117 -0.21 10.99 4.88
N GLU A 118 -1.40 10.58 4.43
CA GLU A 118 -2.63 10.77 5.21
C GLU A 118 -2.68 9.91 6.49
N LEU A 119 -2.02 8.75 6.49
CA LEU A 119 -2.01 7.82 7.63
C LEU A 119 -0.68 7.80 8.38
N TRP A 120 0.17 8.82 8.18
CA TRP A 120 1.51 8.89 8.77
C TRP A 120 1.52 8.74 10.30
N GLU A 121 0.46 9.11 11.00
CA GLU A 121 0.44 9.01 12.47
C GLU A 121 -0.05 7.65 12.98
N VAL A 122 -0.79 6.89 12.17
CA VAL A 122 -1.58 5.74 12.63
C VAL A 122 -1.22 4.42 11.96
N ALA A 123 -0.65 4.44 10.76
CA ALA A 123 -0.42 3.23 9.99
C ALA A 123 0.95 3.19 9.28
N VAL A 124 1.40 1.98 8.97
CA VAL A 124 2.51 1.70 8.05
C VAL A 124 1.93 1.06 6.80
N ILE A 125 2.31 1.56 5.62
CA ILE A 125 1.87 1.02 4.34
C ILE A 125 2.83 -0.08 3.89
N GLU A 126 2.32 -1.30 3.76
CA GLU A 126 3.02 -2.42 3.18
C GLU A 126 3.05 -2.25 1.66
N ARG A 127 4.16 -1.71 1.19
CA ARG A 127 4.41 -1.52 -0.24
C ARG A 127 4.78 -2.83 -0.89
N GLY A 128 4.36 -2.95 -2.15
CA GLY A 128 4.68 -4.09 -2.97
C GLY A 128 3.48 -4.99 -3.13
N PHE A 129 2.95 -5.01 -4.34
CA PHE A 129 2.05 -6.05 -4.77
C PHE A 129 2.80 -7.37 -4.75
N PRO A 130 2.24 -8.45 -4.18
CA PRO A 130 2.56 -9.76 -4.71
C PRO A 130 2.22 -9.65 -6.20
N ALA A 131 3.22 -9.74 -7.08
CA ALA A 131 3.01 -9.84 -8.52
C ALA A 131 1.82 -10.79 -8.71
N ALA A 132 0.71 -10.23 -9.22
CA ALA A 132 -0.62 -10.82 -9.23
C ALA A 132 -0.52 -12.33 -9.14
N HIS A 133 -0.99 -12.93 -8.04
CA HIS A 133 -0.96 -14.37 -7.77
C HIS A 133 -0.88 -15.12 -9.09
N THR A 134 0.35 -15.46 -9.49
CA THR A 134 0.57 -16.33 -10.63
C THR A 134 0.11 -17.63 -10.04
N HIS A 135 -1.14 -17.98 -10.35
CA HIS A 135 -1.76 -19.21 -9.91
C HIS A 135 -0.71 -20.29 -10.12
N GLY A 136 -0.25 -20.89 -9.02
CA GLY A 136 0.86 -21.82 -9.03
C GLY A 136 0.54 -22.95 -9.97
N LYS A 137 1.01 -22.86 -11.23
CA LYS A 137 1.27 -24.04 -12.02
C LYS A 137 2.53 -24.62 -11.41
N ASN A 138 2.32 -25.48 -10.40
CA ASN A 138 3.28 -26.48 -9.98
C ASN A 138 3.90 -27.11 -11.24
N GLN A 139 5.10 -26.66 -11.62
CA GLN A 139 5.98 -27.55 -12.36
C GLN A 139 6.55 -28.52 -11.34
N VAL A 140 5.78 -29.58 -11.10
CA VAL A 140 6.37 -30.82 -10.61
C VAL A 140 7.20 -31.34 -11.77
N THR A 141 8.50 -31.08 -11.71
CA THR A 141 9.47 -31.87 -12.47
C THR A 141 9.43 -33.28 -11.88
N VAL A 142 8.59 -34.14 -12.43
CA VAL A 142 8.72 -35.58 -12.23
C VAL A 142 9.95 -35.98 -13.03
N GLY A 143 11.09 -36.10 -12.33
CA GLY A 143 12.22 -36.84 -12.86
C GLY A 143 11.85 -38.31 -12.95
N LEU A 144 11.81 -38.82 -14.18
CA LEU A 144 11.97 -40.25 -14.49
C LEU A 144 13.34 -40.44 -15.12
#